data_AF-A0A668S6G0-F1
#
_entry.id   AF-A0A668S6G0-F1
#
_cell.length_a   1.000
_cell.length_b   1.000
_cell.length_c   1.000
_cell.angle_alpha   90.00
_cell.angle_beta   90.00
_cell.angle_gamma   90.00
#
_symmetry.space_group_name_H-M   'P 1'
#
loop_
_entity.id
_entity.type
_entity.pdbx_description
1 polymer ?
#
loop_
_entity_poly.entity_id
_entity_poly.type
_entity_poly.pdbx_seq_one_letter_code
_entity_poly.pdbx_strand_id
1 'polypeptide(L)'
;MFSLSQEEHCAPSIDLVKYGELVVLGYNGSLPNGDRGRRKSRFALYKRIKPNGVSPSTVHVLNTPQASKAVSSKGQHSISYTLSRNHTVVVEYSHDKDTDMFQIGRSTESPIDFVVTDTIAGGQEGEETLITQSTISRFACRIVCERTPPYTARIYAAGFDTSKNIFLGEKAAKWKNPDGHMDGLTTNGVLVMHPKGGFTEESKPGVWREISVCGDVYTLRETRSAQTPGKLVENESNILQDGSLVDLCGATLLWRTAEGLFHTPTQKHLEALRQEINAARPQCPVGLNTLAFPSMHRSRALSSLEEKQPWVYLACGHVHGYHNWGHRSEQEANTERECPMCRVVGPYVPLWLGCEPAFYVDTGAPTYAFVPCGHVCSEKSVKYWSEIPLPHGTHAFHAACPFCATQLSPTQGYSKLIFQGPVD
;
A
#
# COMPACT_ATOMS: atom_id res chain seq x y z
N MET A 1 -30.33 0.69 42.48
CA MET A 1 -29.77 2.05 42.33
C MET A 1 -28.68 1.98 41.27
N PHE A 2 -29.02 2.26 40.02
CA PHE A 2 -28.05 2.36 38.94
C PHE A 2 -27.74 3.84 38.74
N SER A 3 -26.47 4.20 38.93
CA SER A 3 -25.95 5.56 38.75
C SER A 3 -25.89 5.86 37.26
N LEU A 4 -26.61 6.90 36.83
CA LEU A 4 -26.51 7.51 35.51
C LEU A 4 -25.16 8.23 35.43
N SER A 5 -24.25 7.73 34.60
CA SER A 5 -23.02 8.43 34.24
C SER A 5 -23.36 9.67 33.41
N GLN A 6 -22.92 10.82 33.91
CA GLN A 6 -23.05 12.15 33.31
C GLN A 6 -22.52 12.17 31.87
N GLU A 7 -23.34 12.69 30.96
CA GLU A 7 -22.92 13.10 29.63
C GLU A 7 -21.92 14.25 29.75
N GLU A 8 -20.66 13.98 29.43
CA GLU A 8 -19.67 15.03 29.18
C GLU A 8 -20.05 15.78 27.90
N HIS A 9 -20.42 17.05 28.06
CA HIS A 9 -20.59 18.01 26.98
C HIS A 9 -19.36 18.03 26.07
N CYS A 10 -19.49 17.50 24.86
CA CYS A 10 -18.48 17.58 23.82
C CYS A 10 -18.41 19.03 23.31
N ALA A 11 -17.23 19.66 23.46
CA ALA A 11 -16.89 20.93 22.81
C ALA A 11 -17.06 20.83 21.28
N PRO A 12 -17.34 21.93 20.56
CA PRO A 12 -17.54 21.89 19.10
C PRO A 12 -16.29 21.30 18.45
N SER A 13 -16.45 20.17 17.76
CA SER A 13 -15.38 19.50 17.04
C SER A 13 -14.80 20.48 16.02
N ILE A 14 -13.52 20.81 16.15
CA ILE A 14 -12.78 21.42 15.06
C ILE A 14 -12.87 20.43 13.90
N ASP A 15 -13.59 20.78 12.84
CA ASP A 15 -13.62 19.97 11.61
C ASP A 15 -12.19 19.92 11.06
N LEU A 16 -11.49 18.83 11.37
CA LEU A 16 -10.13 18.58 10.92
C LEU A 16 -10.18 18.23 9.44
N VAL A 17 -9.74 19.15 8.59
CA VAL A 17 -9.63 18.93 7.13
C VAL A 17 -8.74 17.71 6.87
N LYS A 18 -9.30 16.66 6.26
CA LYS A 18 -8.56 15.49 5.82
C LYS A 18 -8.03 15.72 4.41
N TYR A 19 -6.74 15.58 4.20
CA TYR A 19 -6.12 15.62 2.87
C TYR A 19 -6.35 14.31 2.12
N GLY A 20 -6.19 13.19 2.81
CA GLY A 20 -6.33 11.86 2.25
C GLY A 20 -5.79 10.80 3.20
N GLU A 21 -5.51 9.62 2.67
CA GLU A 21 -5.04 8.47 3.44
C GLU A 21 -4.06 7.60 2.64
N LEU A 22 -3.01 7.16 3.32
CA LEU A 22 -2.11 6.12 2.83
C LEU A 22 -2.51 4.77 3.42
N VAL A 23 -2.61 3.74 2.58
CA VAL A 23 -2.98 2.38 2.98
C VAL A 23 -1.91 1.41 2.50
N VAL A 24 -1.38 0.57 3.39
CA VAL A 24 -0.35 -0.42 3.07
C VAL A 24 -0.98 -1.64 2.41
N LEU A 25 -0.52 -2.00 1.22
CA LEU A 25 -0.94 -3.24 0.56
C LEU A 25 -0.38 -4.47 1.31
N GLY A 26 -1.14 -5.55 1.28
CA GLY A 26 -0.71 -6.87 1.72
C GLY A 26 -1.09 -7.26 3.16
N TYR A 27 -1.87 -6.43 3.85
CA TYR A 27 -2.23 -6.66 5.26
C TYR A 27 -3.74 -6.68 5.52
N ASN A 28 -4.58 -6.60 4.49
CA ASN A 28 -6.04 -6.67 4.58
C ASN A 28 -6.67 -5.76 5.68
N GLY A 29 -6.11 -4.57 5.88
CA GLY A 29 -6.60 -3.58 6.85
C GLY A 29 -6.05 -3.73 8.27
N SER A 30 -5.11 -4.66 8.54
CA SER A 30 -4.43 -4.73 9.83
C SER A 30 -3.05 -5.39 9.75
N LEU A 31 -2.03 -4.79 10.36
CA LEU A 31 -0.71 -5.41 10.42
C LEU A 31 -0.74 -6.71 11.26
N PRO A 32 0.15 -7.68 11.01
CA PRO A 32 0.16 -8.97 11.73
C PRO A 32 0.28 -8.82 13.26
N ASN A 33 1.09 -7.86 13.72
CA ASN A 33 1.27 -7.57 15.15
C ASN A 33 0.29 -6.50 15.69
N GLY A 34 -0.75 -6.20 14.91
CA GLY A 34 -1.69 -5.11 15.12
C GLY A 34 -1.09 -3.73 14.85
N ASP A 35 -1.99 -2.76 14.70
CA ASP A 35 -1.65 -1.35 14.50
C ASP A 35 -1.26 -0.71 15.84
N ARG A 36 -0.03 -0.18 15.95
CA ARG A 36 0.53 0.40 17.18
C ARG A 36 1.25 1.71 16.91
N GLY A 37 0.80 2.78 17.56
CA GLY A 37 1.45 4.10 17.48
C GLY A 37 1.50 4.64 16.04
N ARG A 38 2.69 4.79 15.48
CA ARG A 38 2.92 5.22 14.08
C ARG A 38 3.08 4.07 13.09
N ARG A 39 3.17 2.82 13.58
CA ARG A 39 3.22 1.61 12.76
C ARG A 39 1.81 1.09 12.60
N LYS A 40 1.20 1.35 11.46
CA LYS A 40 -0.20 1.03 11.17
C LYS A 40 -0.36 0.53 9.75
N SER A 41 -1.46 -0.15 9.46
CA SER A 41 -1.85 -0.51 8.09
C SER A 41 -2.36 0.69 7.30
N ARG A 42 -2.80 1.75 8.00
CA ARG A 42 -3.42 2.96 7.43
C ARG A 42 -2.92 4.21 8.14
N PHE A 43 -2.77 5.30 7.39
CA PHE A 43 -2.35 6.59 7.90
C PHE A 43 -3.12 7.73 7.23
N ALA A 44 -4.02 8.36 7.98
CA ALA A 44 -4.79 9.51 7.54
C ALA A 44 -4.00 10.81 7.73
N LEU A 45 -3.92 11.61 6.66
CA LEU A 45 -3.24 12.90 6.67
C LEU A 45 -4.29 14.00 6.89
N TYR A 46 -4.17 14.71 8.00
CA TYR A 46 -5.03 15.84 8.35
C TYR A 46 -4.25 17.13 8.35
N LYS A 47 -4.91 18.24 7.99
CA LYS A 47 -4.37 19.58 8.14
C LYS A 47 -3.86 19.79 9.55
N ARG A 48 -2.58 20.12 9.66
CA ARG A 48 -1.94 20.34 10.95
C ARG A 48 -2.41 21.67 11.53
N ILE A 49 -2.45 21.74 12.86
CA ILE A 49 -2.77 22.97 13.60
C ILE A 49 -1.81 24.10 13.19
N LYS A 50 -0.51 23.80 13.11
CA LYS A 50 0.52 24.71 12.61
C LYS A 50 1.16 24.15 11.34
N PRO A 51 1.41 24.98 10.32
CA PRO A 51 2.13 24.55 9.14
C PRO A 51 3.51 24.04 9.53
N ASN A 52 3.97 23.00 8.85
CA ASN A 52 5.33 22.46 8.97
C ASN A 52 5.99 22.23 7.61
N GLY A 53 5.37 22.73 6.54
CA GLY A 53 5.92 22.71 5.20
C GLY A 53 7.26 23.43 5.11
N VAL A 54 8.02 23.08 4.07
CA VAL A 54 9.28 23.72 3.73
C VAL A 54 9.46 23.85 2.23
N SER A 55 10.15 24.91 1.81
CA SER A 55 10.44 25.19 0.39
C SER A 55 11.93 25.52 0.19
N PRO A 56 12.49 25.23 -1.01
CA PRO A 56 13.88 25.56 -1.32
C PRO A 56 14.18 27.05 -1.11
N SER A 57 15.37 27.34 -0.60
CA SER A 57 15.84 28.70 -0.26
C SER A 57 17.29 28.86 -0.71
N THR A 58 18.18 29.35 0.15
CA THR A 58 19.58 29.64 -0.15
C THR A 58 20.36 28.40 -0.58
N VAL A 59 21.21 28.56 -1.59
CA VAL A 59 22.15 27.52 -2.06
C VAL A 59 23.57 27.86 -1.63
N HIS A 60 24.25 26.90 -1.01
CA HIS A 60 25.65 27.01 -0.60
C HIS A 60 26.51 26.01 -1.36
N VAL A 61 27.63 26.48 -1.90
CA VAL A 61 28.64 25.62 -2.53
C VAL A 61 29.84 25.54 -1.59
N LEU A 62 30.16 24.34 -1.12
CA LEU A 62 31.15 24.10 -0.08
C LEU A 62 32.27 23.18 -0.58
N ASN A 63 33.50 23.49 -0.15
CA ASN A 63 34.70 22.78 -0.56
C ASN A 63 34.98 21.50 0.26
N THR A 64 34.25 21.24 1.34
CA THR A 64 34.40 20.01 2.13
C THR A 64 33.07 19.53 2.75
N PRO A 65 32.85 18.20 2.88
CA PRO A 65 31.71 17.63 3.60
C PRO A 65 31.70 17.97 5.10
N GLN A 66 32.83 18.29 5.73
CA GLN A 66 32.80 18.74 7.13
C GLN A 66 32.14 20.11 7.26
N ALA A 67 32.30 20.99 6.27
CA ALA A 67 31.64 22.30 6.25
C ALA A 67 30.12 22.21 6.06
N SER A 68 29.60 21.16 5.41
CA SER A 68 28.15 20.99 5.24
C SER A 68 27.43 20.76 6.56
N LYS A 69 28.07 20.04 7.51
CA LYS A 69 27.54 19.87 8.87
C LYS A 69 27.37 21.19 9.61
N ALA A 70 28.21 22.20 9.33
CA ALA A 70 28.10 23.52 9.93
C ALA A 70 26.97 24.38 9.33
N VAL A 71 26.60 24.14 8.08
CA VAL A 71 25.43 24.78 7.45
C VAL A 71 24.13 24.13 7.93
N SER A 72 24.11 22.78 7.99
CA SER A 72 22.94 22.01 8.44
C SER A 72 22.59 22.21 9.92
N SER A 73 23.50 22.74 10.75
CA SER A 73 23.28 22.89 12.20
C SER A 73 22.48 24.13 12.61
N LYS A 74 22.11 25.00 11.66
CA LYS A 74 21.34 26.24 11.92
C LYS A 74 19.85 26.01 12.26
N GLY A 75 19.43 24.76 12.43
CA GLY A 75 18.05 24.41 12.80
C GLY A 75 17.04 24.50 11.65
N GLN A 76 17.47 24.88 10.44
CA GLN A 76 16.70 24.83 9.20
C GLN A 76 16.77 23.45 8.56
N HIS A 77 15.82 23.15 7.67
CA HIS A 77 15.92 21.94 6.86
C HIS A 77 16.95 22.15 5.74
N SER A 78 17.58 21.07 5.27
CA SER A 78 18.53 21.17 4.15
C SER A 78 18.63 19.88 3.34
N ILE A 79 19.10 20.00 2.10
CA ILE A 79 19.46 18.87 1.25
C ILE A 79 20.92 19.03 0.84
N SER A 80 21.71 18.01 1.17
CA SER A 80 23.15 17.96 0.91
C SER A 80 23.45 17.05 -0.29
N TYR A 81 23.94 17.63 -1.38
CA TYR A 81 24.38 16.96 -2.60
C TYR A 81 25.90 16.86 -2.61
N THR A 82 26.46 15.72 -2.20
CA THR A 82 27.91 15.50 -2.20
C THR A 82 28.38 15.04 -3.58
N LEU A 83 28.84 15.98 -4.41
CA LEU A 83 29.35 15.74 -5.77
C LEU A 83 30.72 15.06 -5.78
N SER A 84 31.59 15.42 -4.84
CA SER A 84 32.88 14.76 -4.61
C SER A 84 33.37 15.00 -3.17
N ARG A 85 34.49 14.37 -2.80
CA ARG A 85 35.16 14.58 -1.50
C ARG A 85 35.45 16.03 -1.16
N ASN A 86 35.58 16.90 -2.18
CA ASN A 86 35.92 18.32 -2.03
C ASN A 86 34.83 19.24 -2.58
N HIS A 87 33.62 18.74 -2.85
CA HIS A 87 32.57 19.56 -3.43
C HIS A 87 31.19 19.06 -2.99
N THR A 88 30.51 19.87 -2.19
CA THR A 88 29.15 19.60 -1.72
C THR A 88 28.29 20.84 -1.93
N VAL A 89 27.14 20.67 -2.56
CA VAL A 89 26.11 21.70 -2.66
C VAL A 89 25.09 21.45 -1.56
N VAL A 90 24.81 22.45 -0.73
CA VAL A 90 23.77 22.38 0.30
C VAL A 90 22.67 23.38 -0.06
N VAL A 91 21.45 22.89 -0.19
CA VAL A 91 20.27 23.72 -0.40
C VAL A 91 19.53 23.82 0.92
N GLU A 92 19.44 25.02 1.49
CA GLU A 92 18.63 25.29 2.67
C GLU A 92 17.14 25.30 2.29
N TYR A 93 16.31 24.86 3.22
CA TYR A 93 14.85 24.80 3.08
C TYR A 93 14.23 25.62 4.20
N SER A 94 13.52 26.68 3.82
CA SER A 94 12.86 27.62 4.72
C SER A 94 11.42 27.19 5.01
N HIS A 95 10.85 27.70 6.11
CA HIS A 95 9.48 27.40 6.47
C HIS A 95 8.49 27.89 5.41
N ASP A 96 7.61 26.99 4.98
CA ASP A 96 6.47 27.28 4.13
C ASP A 96 5.18 27.23 4.98
N LYS A 97 4.49 28.37 5.04
CA LYS A 97 3.25 28.55 5.80
C LYS A 97 2.03 27.95 5.10
N ASP A 98 2.12 27.67 3.81
CA ASP A 98 1.01 27.30 2.93
C ASP A 98 0.93 25.78 2.73
N THR A 99 1.88 25.01 3.26
CA THR A 99 1.90 23.54 3.15
C THR A 99 2.10 22.82 4.49
N ASP A 100 1.62 21.58 4.55
CA ASP A 100 1.94 20.60 5.58
C ASP A 100 2.77 19.46 4.99
N MET A 101 3.80 19.02 5.72
CA MET A 101 4.66 17.91 5.32
C MET A 101 4.44 16.71 6.24
N PHE A 102 4.41 15.52 5.64
CA PHE A 102 4.34 14.22 6.31
C PHE A 102 5.46 13.33 5.78
N GLN A 103 6.21 12.68 6.66
CA GLN A 103 7.31 11.80 6.23
C GLN A 103 7.02 10.34 6.51
N ILE A 104 7.40 9.50 5.54
CA ILE A 104 7.17 8.06 5.56
C ILE A 104 8.52 7.37 5.45
N GLY A 105 8.71 6.30 6.20
CA GLY A 105 9.93 5.49 6.15
C GLY A 105 9.93 4.41 7.21
N ARG A 106 11.00 3.60 7.24
CA ARG A 106 11.12 2.51 8.23
C ARG A 106 11.66 2.97 9.59
N SER A 107 12.22 4.18 9.69
CA SER A 107 12.75 4.66 10.97
C SER A 107 11.62 4.93 11.95
N THR A 108 11.86 4.63 13.23
CA THR A 108 10.98 5.00 14.33
C THR A 108 11.37 6.34 14.96
N GLU A 109 12.33 7.06 14.38
CA GLU A 109 12.71 8.40 14.84
C GLU A 109 11.57 9.40 14.69
N SER A 110 11.61 10.49 15.46
CA SER A 110 10.55 11.49 15.51
C SER A 110 10.18 12.16 14.18
N PRO A 111 11.08 12.34 13.18
CA PRO A 111 10.68 12.97 11.92
C PRO A 111 9.73 12.15 11.06
N ILE A 112 9.55 10.85 11.34
CA ILE A 112 8.65 9.97 10.59
C ILE A 112 7.24 10.05 11.16
N ASP A 113 6.26 10.39 10.34
CA ASP A 113 4.85 10.37 10.74
C ASP A 113 4.23 8.98 10.58
N PHE A 114 4.63 8.26 9.52
CA PHE A 114 4.13 6.93 9.20
C PHE A 114 5.26 5.91 9.05
N VAL A 115 5.30 4.95 9.98
CA VAL A 115 6.34 3.91 10.00
C VAL A 115 5.89 2.72 9.18
N VAL A 116 6.63 2.42 8.10
CA VAL A 116 6.36 1.32 7.18
C VAL A 116 7.48 0.29 7.27
N THR A 117 7.10 -0.99 7.30
CA THR A 117 8.03 -2.13 7.26
C THR A 117 7.78 -2.93 5.97
N ASP A 118 8.78 -3.67 5.53
CA ASP A 118 8.71 -4.53 4.36
C ASP A 118 7.48 -5.45 4.44
N THR A 119 6.79 -5.61 3.31
CA THR A 119 5.59 -6.43 3.21
C THR A 119 5.96 -7.91 3.17
N ILE A 120 5.36 -8.69 4.06
CA ILE A 120 5.50 -10.15 4.08
C ILE A 120 4.30 -10.74 3.32
N ALA A 121 4.55 -11.38 2.18
CA ALA A 121 3.50 -11.97 1.36
C ALA A 121 2.86 -13.20 2.03
N GLY A 122 1.55 -13.39 1.81
CA GLY A 122 0.83 -14.60 2.23
C GLY A 122 0.27 -14.60 3.65
N GLY A 123 0.66 -13.66 4.51
CA GLY A 123 0.06 -13.47 5.83
C GLY A 123 0.02 -14.74 6.70
N GLN A 124 0.96 -15.66 6.53
CA GLN A 124 1.07 -16.84 7.40
C GLN A 124 1.70 -16.41 8.73
N GLU A 125 0.86 -16.30 9.76
CA GLU A 125 1.33 -16.31 11.15
C GLU A 125 1.78 -17.75 11.45
N GLY A 126 3.09 -18.02 11.34
CA GLY A 126 3.63 -19.35 11.66
C GLY A 126 5.06 -19.58 11.18
N GLU A 127 5.45 -18.99 10.07
CA GLU A 127 6.86 -18.91 9.67
C GLU A 127 7.31 -17.46 9.84
N GLU A 128 8.21 -17.21 10.79
CA GLU A 128 9.03 -16.01 10.74
C GLU A 128 9.91 -16.12 9.48
N THR A 129 9.36 -15.76 8.31
CA THR A 129 10.20 -15.27 7.22
C THR A 129 10.86 -14.01 7.73
N LEU A 130 11.99 -14.19 8.42
CA LEU A 130 12.79 -13.12 8.95
C LEU A 130 13.31 -12.33 7.75
N ILE A 131 12.72 -11.17 7.51
CA ILE A 131 13.32 -10.18 6.62
C ILE A 131 14.58 -9.70 7.33
N THR A 132 15.71 -10.34 7.01
CA THR A 132 17.00 -10.09 7.66
C THR A 132 17.57 -8.72 7.27
N GLN A 133 17.19 -8.18 6.11
CA GLN A 133 17.59 -6.86 5.63
C GLN A 133 16.43 -6.16 4.92
N SER A 134 15.97 -5.05 5.51
CA SER A 134 14.96 -4.17 4.93
C SER A 134 15.54 -3.35 3.79
N THR A 135 14.82 -3.27 2.67
CA THR A 135 15.19 -2.42 1.52
C THR A 135 14.53 -1.04 1.54
N ILE A 136 13.60 -0.82 2.48
CA ILE A 136 12.94 0.47 2.69
C ILE A 136 13.91 1.47 3.31
N SER A 137 13.96 2.67 2.76
CA SER A 137 14.74 3.78 3.31
C SER A 137 14.23 4.20 4.70
N ARG A 138 15.16 4.58 5.60
CA ARG A 138 14.83 5.11 6.94
C ARG A 138 13.88 6.30 6.88
N PHE A 139 14.15 7.21 5.94
CA PHE A 139 13.35 8.39 5.60
C PHE A 139 13.08 8.32 4.10
N ALA A 140 12.01 7.65 3.70
CA ALA A 140 11.79 7.18 2.34
C ALA A 140 11.21 8.25 1.41
N CYS A 141 10.15 8.92 1.84
CA CYS A 141 9.51 9.98 1.06
C CYS A 141 8.82 11.01 1.96
N ARG A 142 8.43 12.13 1.32
CA ARG A 142 7.60 13.18 1.90
C ARG A 142 6.31 13.29 1.09
N ILE A 143 5.18 13.41 1.77
CA ILE A 143 3.94 13.92 1.17
C ILE A 143 3.76 15.35 1.67
N VAL A 144 3.63 16.29 0.72
CA VAL A 144 3.42 17.71 1.00
C VAL A 144 2.04 18.09 0.49
N CYS A 145 1.18 18.55 1.40
CA CYS A 145 -0.20 18.93 1.10
C CYS A 145 -0.36 20.45 1.20
N GLU A 146 -1.01 21.05 0.21
CA GLU A 146 -1.44 22.45 0.29
C GLU A 146 -2.48 22.62 1.40
N ARG A 147 -2.36 23.69 2.19
CA ARG A 147 -3.25 23.99 3.33
C ARG A 147 -4.54 24.70 2.92
N THR A 148 -4.66 25.07 1.65
CA THR A 148 -5.81 25.74 1.04
C THR A 148 -6.43 24.86 -0.04
N PRO A 149 -7.74 24.96 -0.31
CA PRO A 149 -8.35 24.27 -1.44
C PRO A 149 -7.58 24.50 -2.75
N PRO A 150 -7.40 23.47 -3.60
CA PRO A 150 -8.03 22.15 -3.53
C PRO A 150 -7.28 21.13 -2.63
N TYR A 151 -6.33 21.59 -1.81
CA TYR A 151 -5.53 20.77 -0.89
C TYR A 151 -4.67 19.72 -1.59
N THR A 152 -4.08 20.09 -2.73
CA THR A 152 -3.27 19.20 -3.55
C THR A 152 -2.16 18.55 -2.75
N ALA A 153 -2.07 17.21 -2.82
CA ALA A 153 -0.99 16.42 -2.23
C ALA A 153 0.07 16.10 -3.29
N ARG A 154 1.34 16.35 -2.97
CA ARG A 154 2.49 16.04 -3.82
C ARG A 154 3.47 15.12 -3.10
N ILE A 155 4.12 14.23 -3.84
CA ILE A 155 5.13 13.32 -3.30
C ILE A 155 6.54 13.75 -3.71
N TYR A 156 7.50 13.56 -2.81
CA TYR A 156 8.91 13.81 -3.04
C TYR A 156 9.72 12.63 -2.50
N ALA A 157 10.79 12.24 -3.19
CA ALA A 157 11.68 11.23 -2.66
C ALA A 157 12.52 11.78 -1.50
N ALA A 158 12.97 10.85 -0.64
CA ALA A 158 13.64 11.09 0.64
C ALA A 158 12.78 11.82 1.67
N GLY A 159 13.15 11.66 2.94
CA GLY A 159 12.70 12.50 4.05
C GLY A 159 13.88 13.05 4.83
N PHE A 160 13.66 14.17 5.51
CA PHE A 160 14.63 14.80 6.39
C PHE A 160 14.84 13.94 7.64
N ASP A 161 16.10 13.72 8.00
CA ASP A 161 16.48 12.99 9.20
C ASP A 161 16.31 13.81 10.48
N THR A 162 16.77 13.29 11.61
CA THR A 162 16.75 13.98 12.91
C THR A 162 17.61 15.24 12.96
N SER A 163 18.55 15.40 12.01
CA SER A 163 19.33 16.62 11.80
C SER A 163 18.66 17.58 10.81
N LYS A 164 17.40 17.30 10.42
CA LYS A 164 16.63 18.03 9.41
C LYS A 164 17.30 18.04 8.03
N ASN A 165 18.08 17.01 7.71
CA ASN A 165 18.85 16.95 6.47
C ASN A 165 18.45 15.75 5.60
N ILE A 166 18.45 15.93 4.28
CA ILE A 166 18.49 14.84 3.31
C ILE A 166 19.92 14.75 2.78
N PHE A 167 20.53 13.57 2.87
CA PHE A 167 21.89 13.35 2.38
C PHE A 167 21.91 12.51 1.11
N LEU A 168 22.42 13.10 0.02
CA LEU A 168 22.68 12.44 -1.26
C LEU A 168 24.20 12.31 -1.43
N GLY A 169 24.71 11.11 -1.13
CA GLY A 169 26.14 10.82 -1.18
C GLY A 169 26.72 10.78 -2.60
N GLU A 170 28.03 10.53 -2.69
CA GLU A 170 28.78 10.49 -3.96
C GLU A 170 28.19 9.52 -4.97
N LYS A 171 27.65 8.39 -4.51
CA LYS A 171 27.05 7.38 -5.39
C LYS A 171 25.69 7.78 -5.93
N ALA A 172 24.90 8.59 -5.23
CA ALA A 172 23.54 8.95 -5.65
C ALA A 172 23.55 9.72 -6.98
N ALA A 173 22.59 9.42 -7.87
CA ALA A 173 22.37 10.18 -9.09
C ALA A 173 21.95 11.61 -8.74
N LYS A 174 22.63 12.61 -9.31
CA LYS A 174 22.42 14.04 -9.02
C LYS A 174 22.89 14.88 -10.18
N TRP A 175 22.16 15.92 -10.49
CA TRP A 175 22.38 16.79 -11.63
C TRP A 175 21.83 18.18 -11.35
N LYS A 176 22.11 19.14 -12.25
CA LYS A 176 21.36 20.38 -12.33
C LYS A 176 20.25 20.21 -13.35
N ASN A 177 19.02 20.54 -12.98
CA ASN A 177 17.89 20.54 -13.92
C ASN A 177 18.02 21.72 -14.92
N PRO A 178 17.15 21.80 -15.95
CA PRO A 178 17.19 22.88 -16.94
C PRO A 178 17.12 24.30 -16.33
N ASP A 179 16.46 24.45 -15.18
CA ASP A 179 16.35 25.72 -14.44
C ASP A 179 17.60 26.04 -13.60
N GLY A 180 18.61 25.17 -13.61
CA GLY A 180 19.86 25.33 -12.88
C GLY A 180 19.82 24.91 -11.42
N HIS A 181 18.69 24.39 -10.93
CA HIS A 181 18.52 23.86 -9.58
C HIS A 181 19.12 22.46 -9.45
N MET A 182 19.71 22.16 -8.29
CA MET A 182 20.19 20.80 -8.00
C MET A 182 19.00 19.87 -7.74
N ASP A 183 19.08 18.66 -8.29
CA ASP A 183 18.17 17.57 -8.01
C ASP A 183 18.94 16.23 -7.95
N GLY A 184 18.27 15.17 -7.54
CA GLY A 184 18.82 13.84 -7.52
C GLY A 184 17.82 12.76 -7.12
N LEU A 185 18.27 11.52 -7.20
CA LEU A 185 17.50 10.34 -6.82
C LEU A 185 18.09 9.70 -5.57
N THR A 186 17.21 9.13 -4.74
CA THR A 186 17.64 8.26 -3.64
C THR A 186 18.22 6.96 -4.19
N THR A 187 19.02 6.23 -3.42
CA THR A 187 19.70 5.01 -3.89
C THR A 187 18.72 4.03 -4.53
N ASN A 188 17.62 3.68 -3.84
CA ASN A 188 16.64 2.71 -4.32
C ASN A 188 15.48 3.36 -5.08
N GLY A 189 15.30 4.68 -5.04
CA GLY A 189 14.20 5.36 -5.71
C GLY A 189 12.84 5.18 -5.02
N VAL A 190 11.98 6.18 -5.19
CA VAL A 190 10.55 6.14 -4.83
C VAL A 190 9.78 6.08 -6.14
N LEU A 191 9.00 5.02 -6.34
CA LEU A 191 8.23 4.88 -7.58
C LEU A 191 6.77 5.24 -7.33
N VAL A 192 6.13 5.82 -8.34
CA VAL A 192 4.71 6.19 -8.32
C VAL A 192 4.04 5.71 -9.60
N MET A 193 2.82 5.21 -9.48
CA MET A 193 1.96 4.89 -10.62
C MET A 193 0.58 5.48 -10.38
N HIS A 194 0.10 6.28 -11.33
CA HIS A 194 -1.26 6.81 -11.33
C HIS A 194 -2.17 5.93 -12.21
N PRO A 195 -3.31 5.44 -11.70
CA PRO A 195 -4.25 4.70 -12.53
C PRO A 195 -4.83 5.62 -13.62
N LYS A 196 -5.03 5.06 -14.82
CA LYS A 196 -5.63 5.80 -15.94
C LYS A 196 -7.15 5.77 -15.80
N GLY A 197 -7.78 6.94 -15.90
CA GLY A 197 -9.23 7.08 -15.77
C GLY A 197 -9.72 7.28 -14.32
N GLY A 198 -8.81 7.48 -13.36
CA GLY A 198 -9.14 7.58 -11.92
C GLY A 198 -9.06 6.24 -11.21
N PHE A 199 -9.65 6.14 -10.02
CA PHE A 199 -9.78 4.88 -9.25
C PHE A 199 -11.26 4.50 -9.14
N THR A 200 -11.81 4.09 -10.27
CA THR A 200 -13.19 3.62 -10.48
C THR A 200 -13.20 2.25 -11.15
N GLU A 201 -14.38 1.70 -11.41
CA GLU A 201 -14.54 0.40 -12.07
C GLU A 201 -13.98 0.31 -13.50
N GLU A 202 -13.76 1.44 -14.17
CA GLU A 202 -13.17 1.53 -15.51
C GLU A 202 -11.65 1.80 -15.51
N SER A 203 -11.03 1.82 -14.32
CA SER A 203 -9.61 2.12 -14.14
C SER A 203 -8.73 1.16 -14.93
N LYS A 204 -7.68 1.71 -15.53
CA LYS A 204 -6.63 0.91 -16.18
C LYS A 204 -5.27 1.13 -15.52
N PRO A 205 -4.35 0.15 -15.60
CA PRO A 205 -3.00 0.32 -15.09
C PRO A 205 -2.29 1.55 -15.66
N GLY A 206 -1.59 2.26 -14.78
CA GLY A 206 -0.70 3.34 -15.13
C GLY A 206 0.66 2.86 -15.60
N VAL A 207 1.60 3.81 -15.69
CA VAL A 207 3.02 3.54 -15.90
C VAL A 207 3.76 3.93 -14.63
N TRP A 208 4.66 3.08 -14.15
CA TRP A 208 5.53 3.44 -13.03
C TRP A 208 6.55 4.49 -13.45
N ARG A 209 6.66 5.51 -12.61
CA ARG A 209 7.65 6.60 -12.70
C ARG A 209 8.48 6.65 -11.45
N GLU A 210 9.68 7.19 -11.57
CA GLU A 210 10.52 7.50 -10.43
C GLU A 210 10.40 8.98 -10.09
N ILE A 211 10.20 9.28 -8.81
CA ILE A 211 10.10 10.65 -8.31
C ILE A 211 11.45 11.08 -7.74
N SER A 212 11.90 12.29 -8.10
CA SER A 212 13.15 12.85 -7.58
C SER A 212 12.99 13.46 -6.20
N VAL A 213 14.11 13.88 -5.61
CA VAL A 213 14.12 14.55 -4.30
C VAL A 213 13.47 15.94 -4.38
N CYS A 214 13.54 16.61 -5.53
CA CYS A 214 12.86 17.89 -5.78
C CYS A 214 11.47 17.74 -6.42
N GLY A 215 11.02 16.51 -6.72
CA GLY A 215 9.65 16.23 -7.16
C GLY A 215 9.46 16.18 -8.68
N ASP A 216 10.54 16.15 -9.45
CA ASP A 216 10.48 15.91 -10.89
C ASP A 216 10.20 14.42 -11.18
N VAL A 217 9.58 14.16 -12.33
CA VAL A 217 9.13 12.82 -12.74
C VAL A 217 10.06 12.25 -13.79
N TYR A 218 10.55 11.04 -13.57
CA TYR A 218 11.44 10.33 -14.48
C TYR A 218 10.85 8.97 -14.89
N THR A 219 11.22 8.49 -16.07
CA THR A 219 11.05 7.08 -16.40
C THR A 219 11.83 6.21 -15.41
N LEU A 220 11.50 4.93 -15.34
CA LEU A 220 12.30 3.99 -14.57
C LEU A 220 13.74 3.94 -15.08
N ARG A 221 14.66 3.64 -14.14
CA ARG A 221 16.02 3.22 -14.46
C ARG A 221 15.99 1.85 -15.15
N GLU A 222 17.11 1.45 -15.74
CA GLU A 222 17.26 0.13 -16.34
C GLU A 222 17.04 -1.00 -15.32
N THR A 223 17.61 -0.85 -14.12
CA THR A 223 17.34 -1.71 -12.96
C THR A 223 17.18 -0.85 -11.71
N ARG A 224 16.38 -1.32 -10.76
CA ARG A 224 16.22 -0.68 -9.45
C ARG A 224 17.60 -0.53 -8.81
N SER A 225 17.86 0.67 -8.28
CA SER A 225 19.13 1.05 -7.68
C SER A 225 20.32 1.26 -8.64
N ALA A 226 20.11 1.19 -9.96
CA ALA A 226 21.12 1.60 -10.94
C ALA A 226 21.51 3.08 -10.75
N GLN A 227 22.76 3.44 -11.03
CA GLN A 227 23.23 4.83 -10.82
C GLN A 227 22.79 5.80 -11.92
N THR A 228 22.38 5.27 -13.07
CA THR A 228 21.92 6.08 -14.19
C THR A 228 20.43 6.38 -14.01
N PRO A 229 20.03 7.67 -13.94
CA PRO A 229 18.61 8.04 -13.87
C PRO A 229 17.89 7.69 -15.18
N GLY A 230 16.57 7.55 -15.11
CA GLY A 230 15.73 7.50 -16.30
C GLY A 230 15.66 8.85 -17.03
N LYS A 231 14.79 8.95 -18.03
CA LYS A 231 14.55 10.19 -18.78
C LYS A 231 13.51 11.06 -18.06
N LEU A 232 13.71 12.37 -18.06
CA LEU A 232 12.73 13.34 -17.56
C LEU A 232 11.41 13.21 -18.34
N VAL A 233 10.29 13.29 -17.64
CA VAL A 233 8.93 13.22 -18.19
C VAL A 233 8.21 14.53 -17.86
N GLU A 234 8.35 15.53 -18.74
CA GLU A 234 7.89 16.91 -18.50
C GLU A 234 6.37 17.06 -18.46
N ASN A 235 5.62 16.11 -19.03
CA ASN A 235 4.16 16.14 -19.12
C ASN A 235 3.45 15.40 -17.98
N GLU A 236 4.19 14.86 -17.01
CA GLU A 236 3.66 14.23 -15.80
C GLU A 236 4.10 15.02 -14.56
N SER A 237 3.38 14.87 -13.45
CA SER A 237 3.69 15.60 -12.22
C SER A 237 3.72 14.68 -11.02
N ASN A 238 4.30 15.15 -9.91
CA ASN A 238 4.33 14.44 -8.64
C ASN A 238 3.04 14.63 -7.81
N ILE A 239 1.95 15.10 -8.41
CA ILE A 239 0.65 15.25 -7.74
C ILE A 239 0.02 13.86 -7.55
N LEU A 240 -0.26 13.50 -6.30
CA LEU A 240 -0.94 12.25 -5.99
C LEU A 240 -2.44 12.37 -6.33
N GLN A 241 -2.85 11.57 -7.31
CA GLN A 241 -4.24 11.38 -7.73
C GLN A 241 -4.90 10.27 -6.92
N ASP A 242 -6.23 10.28 -6.80
CA ASP A 242 -6.93 9.19 -6.12
C ASP A 242 -6.58 7.84 -6.75
N GLY A 243 -6.18 6.88 -5.92
CA GLY A 243 -5.71 5.58 -6.38
C GLY A 243 -4.23 5.46 -6.74
N SER A 244 -3.44 6.53 -6.55
CA SER A 244 -2.00 6.47 -6.84
C SER A 244 -1.31 5.41 -5.98
N LEU A 245 -0.46 4.59 -6.60
CA LEU A 245 0.41 3.65 -5.91
C LEU A 245 1.78 4.28 -5.69
N VAL A 246 2.36 4.04 -4.52
CA VAL A 246 3.69 4.50 -4.12
C VAL A 246 4.50 3.30 -3.66
N ASP A 247 5.57 2.98 -4.38
CA ASP A 247 6.48 1.90 -4.01
C ASP A 247 7.74 2.46 -3.31
N LEU A 248 7.98 1.96 -2.10
CA LEU A 248 9.09 2.36 -1.23
C LEU A 248 10.22 1.31 -1.20
N CYS A 249 10.31 0.46 -2.22
CA CYS A 249 11.30 -0.61 -2.35
C CYS A 249 11.22 -1.60 -1.15
N GLY A 250 10.08 -2.28 -1.02
CA GLY A 250 9.84 -3.26 0.05
C GLY A 250 8.40 -3.24 0.56
N ALA A 251 7.71 -2.11 0.37
CA ALA A 251 6.28 -1.98 0.59
C ALA A 251 5.67 -1.06 -0.46
N THR A 252 4.45 -1.39 -0.88
CA THR A 252 3.63 -0.54 -1.75
C THR A 252 2.47 0.05 -0.95
N LEU A 253 2.26 1.36 -1.10
CA LEU A 253 1.19 2.12 -0.48
C LEU A 253 0.18 2.54 -1.55
N LEU A 254 -1.09 2.57 -1.18
CA LEU A 254 -2.16 3.22 -1.93
C LEU A 254 -2.46 4.58 -1.32
N TRP A 255 -2.45 5.62 -2.13
CA TRP A 255 -3.00 6.91 -1.78
C TRP A 255 -4.47 6.98 -2.18
N ARG A 256 -5.32 7.35 -1.22
CA ARG A 256 -6.73 7.71 -1.45
C ARG A 256 -6.92 9.18 -1.11
N THR A 257 -7.54 9.95 -1.99
CA THR A 257 -7.95 11.33 -1.66
C THR A 257 -9.10 11.29 -0.67
N ALA A 258 -9.32 12.39 0.06
CA ALA A 258 -10.49 12.48 0.94
C ALA A 258 -11.82 12.30 0.20
N GLU A 259 -11.92 12.83 -1.02
CA GLU A 259 -13.06 12.64 -1.92
C GLU A 259 -13.19 11.19 -2.38
N GLY A 260 -12.10 10.54 -2.80
CA GLY A 260 -12.12 9.13 -3.18
C GLY A 260 -12.58 8.21 -2.05
N LEU A 261 -12.13 8.47 -0.81
CA LEU A 261 -12.57 7.72 0.37
C LEU A 261 -14.06 7.90 0.68
N PHE A 262 -14.65 9.03 0.31
CA PHE A 262 -16.08 9.28 0.51
C PHE A 262 -16.94 8.39 -0.41
N HIS A 263 -16.44 8.04 -1.59
CA HIS A 263 -17.11 7.17 -2.56
C HIS A 263 -16.75 5.69 -2.45
N THR A 264 -15.72 5.35 -1.67
CA THR A 264 -15.32 3.96 -1.39
C THR A 264 -16.37 3.25 -0.51
N PRO A 265 -16.57 1.92 -0.66
CA PRO A 265 -17.38 1.16 0.29
C PRO A 265 -16.95 1.37 1.74
N THR A 266 -17.89 1.29 2.68
CA THR A 266 -17.57 1.36 4.11
C THR A 266 -17.36 -0.04 4.69
N GLN A 267 -16.73 -0.14 5.86
CA GLN A 267 -16.65 -1.42 6.58
C GLN A 267 -18.04 -2.03 6.86
N LYS A 268 -19.05 -1.19 7.13
CA LYS A 268 -20.44 -1.64 7.32
C LYS A 268 -21.03 -2.23 6.05
N HIS A 269 -20.70 -1.66 4.88
CA HIS A 269 -21.11 -2.19 3.58
C HIS A 269 -20.51 -3.57 3.32
N LEU A 270 -19.21 -3.74 3.54
CA LEU A 270 -18.55 -5.05 3.38
C LEU A 270 -19.13 -6.11 4.33
N GLU A 271 -19.45 -5.72 5.57
CA GLU A 271 -20.11 -6.60 6.53
C GLU A 271 -21.54 -6.97 6.10
N ALA A 272 -22.29 -6.03 5.52
CA ALA A 272 -23.61 -6.31 4.98
C ALA A 272 -23.56 -7.31 3.81
N LEU A 273 -22.62 -7.14 2.87
CA LEU A 273 -22.40 -8.08 1.77
C LEU A 273 -22.04 -9.50 2.28
N ARG A 274 -21.22 -9.58 3.33
CA ARG A 274 -20.92 -10.86 4.00
C ARG A 274 -22.18 -11.51 4.57
N GLN A 275 -23.01 -10.73 5.26
CA GLN A 275 -24.25 -11.21 5.86
C GLN A 275 -25.24 -11.70 4.80
N GLU A 276 -25.34 -11.00 3.66
CA GLU A 276 -26.15 -11.40 2.52
C GLU A 276 -25.73 -12.77 1.97
N ILE A 277 -24.43 -12.99 1.76
CA ILE A 277 -23.92 -14.30 1.31
C ILE A 277 -24.27 -15.40 2.31
N ASN A 278 -24.08 -15.15 3.60
CA ASN A 278 -24.40 -16.15 4.61
C ASN A 278 -25.91 -16.41 4.72
N ALA A 279 -26.74 -15.37 4.51
CA ALA A 279 -28.19 -15.49 4.49
C ALA A 279 -28.72 -16.29 3.29
N ALA A 280 -27.98 -16.30 2.18
CA ALA A 280 -28.25 -17.20 1.04
C ALA A 280 -28.00 -18.69 1.35
N ARG A 281 -27.43 -19.00 2.53
CA ARG A 281 -27.17 -20.36 3.03
C ARG A 281 -26.49 -21.25 1.99
N PRO A 282 -25.29 -20.88 1.49
CA PRO A 282 -24.56 -21.71 0.53
C PRO A 282 -24.30 -23.11 1.10
N GLN A 283 -24.47 -24.15 0.30
CA GLN A 283 -24.28 -25.54 0.73
C GLN A 283 -22.96 -26.12 0.22
N CYS A 284 -22.31 -26.94 1.05
CA CYS A 284 -21.24 -27.82 0.59
C CYS A 284 -21.85 -28.94 -0.27
N PRO A 285 -21.44 -29.10 -1.55
CA PRO A 285 -22.04 -30.10 -2.44
C PRO A 285 -21.89 -31.54 -1.93
N VAL A 286 -20.82 -31.83 -1.18
CA VAL A 286 -20.49 -33.19 -0.71
C VAL A 286 -20.76 -33.35 0.79
N GLY A 287 -20.46 -32.34 1.59
CA GLY A 287 -20.66 -32.37 3.04
C GLY A 287 -22.10 -32.10 3.48
N LEU A 288 -22.94 -31.56 2.58
CA LEU A 288 -24.34 -31.20 2.83
C LEU A 288 -24.54 -30.27 4.05
N ASN A 289 -23.49 -29.56 4.45
CA ASN A 289 -23.50 -28.56 5.49
C ASN A 289 -23.57 -27.15 4.90
N THR A 290 -24.24 -26.25 5.61
CA THR A 290 -24.30 -24.84 5.25
C THR A 290 -22.96 -24.16 5.57
N LEU A 291 -22.40 -23.51 4.56
CA LEU A 291 -21.16 -22.74 4.62
C LEU A 291 -21.44 -21.31 5.08
N ALA A 292 -20.47 -20.69 5.74
CA ALA A 292 -20.58 -19.31 6.18
C ALA A 292 -19.20 -18.65 6.28
N PHE A 293 -19.07 -17.44 5.73
CA PHE A 293 -17.89 -16.62 5.91
C PHE A 293 -17.76 -16.15 7.37
N PRO A 294 -16.56 -16.24 7.97
CA PRO A 294 -16.31 -15.72 9.32
C PRO A 294 -16.46 -14.19 9.38
N SER A 295 -16.75 -13.66 10.56
CA SER A 295 -16.82 -12.21 10.76
C SER A 295 -15.45 -11.55 10.59
N MET A 296 -15.42 -10.37 9.95
CA MET A 296 -14.19 -9.64 9.60
C MET A 296 -13.38 -9.16 10.82
N HIS A 297 -13.99 -9.04 12.00
CA HIS A 297 -13.32 -8.58 13.22
C HIS A 297 -12.63 -9.67 14.03
N ARG A 298 -12.71 -10.94 13.61
CA ARG A 298 -12.03 -12.03 14.32
C ARG A 298 -10.61 -12.18 13.79
N SER A 299 -9.63 -12.13 14.70
CA SER A 299 -8.29 -12.66 14.46
C SER A 299 -8.41 -14.11 13.98
N ARG A 300 -7.55 -14.51 13.03
CA ARG A 300 -7.44 -15.89 12.51
C ARG A 300 -7.20 -16.95 13.60
N ALA A 301 -6.94 -16.53 14.85
CA ALA A 301 -6.56 -17.38 15.98
C ALA A 301 -7.69 -18.14 16.72
N LEU A 302 -8.97 -17.98 16.36
CA LEU A 302 -10.07 -18.72 16.99
C LEU A 302 -10.63 -19.80 16.04
N SER A 303 -10.00 -20.96 16.10
CA SER A 303 -10.13 -22.15 15.24
C SER A 303 -11.47 -22.92 15.31
N SER A 304 -12.42 -22.53 16.16
CA SER A 304 -13.66 -23.29 16.35
C SER A 304 -14.78 -23.03 15.32
N LEU A 305 -14.54 -22.16 14.32
CA LEU A 305 -15.45 -21.90 13.19
C LEU A 305 -14.95 -22.46 11.85
N GLU A 306 -13.81 -23.16 11.84
CA GLU A 306 -13.12 -23.64 10.62
C GLU A 306 -13.94 -24.66 9.81
N GLU A 307 -14.85 -25.42 10.43
CA GLU A 307 -15.64 -26.45 9.73
C GLU A 307 -16.61 -25.89 8.67
N LYS A 308 -17.11 -24.66 8.85
CA LYS A 308 -18.11 -24.06 7.96
C LYS A 308 -17.52 -23.02 7.01
N GLN A 309 -16.23 -22.72 7.12
CA GLN A 309 -15.59 -21.77 6.24
C GLN A 309 -15.67 -22.29 4.79
N PRO A 310 -16.04 -21.44 3.81
CA PRO A 310 -15.97 -21.80 2.42
C PRO A 310 -14.52 -22.02 1.97
N TRP A 311 -14.32 -23.09 1.20
CA TRP A 311 -13.10 -23.41 0.46
C TRP A 311 -13.43 -23.48 -1.03
N VAL A 312 -12.45 -23.28 -1.90
CA VAL A 312 -12.68 -23.24 -3.34
C VAL A 312 -11.64 -24.04 -4.09
N TYR A 313 -12.09 -24.69 -5.16
CA TYR A 313 -11.24 -25.19 -6.23
C TYR A 313 -10.96 -24.05 -7.22
N LEU A 314 -9.84 -23.35 -7.07
CA LEU A 314 -9.58 -22.10 -7.79
C LEU A 314 -9.56 -22.27 -9.33
N ALA A 315 -9.17 -23.43 -9.83
CA ALA A 315 -9.15 -23.71 -11.27
C ALA A 315 -10.55 -23.77 -11.92
N CYS A 316 -11.63 -24.00 -11.15
CA CYS A 316 -12.99 -24.08 -11.68
C CYS A 316 -14.03 -23.22 -10.94
N GLY A 317 -13.67 -22.64 -9.79
CA GLY A 317 -14.54 -21.75 -9.03
C GLY A 317 -15.55 -22.43 -8.11
N HIS A 318 -15.67 -23.77 -8.15
CA HIS A 318 -16.61 -24.50 -7.30
C HIS A 318 -16.24 -24.37 -5.82
N VAL A 319 -17.21 -23.90 -5.03
CA VAL A 319 -17.07 -23.69 -3.58
C VAL A 319 -17.58 -24.91 -2.81
N HIS A 320 -16.80 -25.33 -1.83
CA HIS A 320 -17.03 -26.48 -0.95
C HIS A 320 -16.75 -26.11 0.51
N GLY A 321 -17.08 -26.99 1.45
CA GLY A 321 -16.52 -26.97 2.81
C GLY A 321 -15.22 -27.76 2.86
N TYR A 322 -14.38 -27.51 3.86
CA TYR A 322 -13.12 -28.22 4.03
C TYR A 322 -13.28 -29.75 3.98
N HIS A 323 -12.34 -30.41 3.31
CA HIS A 323 -12.18 -31.87 3.35
C HIS A 323 -10.69 -32.22 3.21
N ASN A 324 -10.33 -33.49 3.41
CA ASN A 324 -8.94 -33.97 3.36
C ASN A 324 -8.69 -35.09 2.33
N TRP A 325 -9.68 -35.41 1.49
CA TRP A 325 -9.58 -36.38 0.40
C TRP A 325 -9.42 -35.69 -0.97
N GLY A 326 -9.17 -36.47 -2.03
CA GLY A 326 -9.08 -35.96 -3.41
C GLY A 326 -7.67 -35.51 -3.85
N HIS A 327 -6.64 -35.90 -3.10
CA HIS A 327 -5.23 -35.72 -3.46
C HIS A 327 -4.81 -36.71 -4.55
N ARG A 328 -4.02 -36.26 -5.53
CA ARG A 328 -3.48 -37.13 -6.59
C ARG A 328 -2.12 -37.76 -6.26
N SER A 329 -1.39 -37.29 -5.24
CA SER A 329 -0.16 -37.92 -4.75
C SER A 329 -0.02 -37.83 -3.22
N GLU A 330 0.53 -38.87 -2.61
CA GLU A 330 0.82 -38.95 -1.16
C GLU A 330 2.19 -38.34 -0.78
N GLN A 331 3.03 -37.99 -1.76
CA GLN A 331 4.47 -37.75 -1.57
C GLN A 331 4.89 -36.27 -1.54
N GLU A 332 3.99 -35.35 -1.87
CA GLU A 332 4.21 -33.92 -1.68
C GLU A 332 2.93 -33.32 -1.10
N ALA A 333 3.03 -32.30 -0.25
CA ALA A 333 1.89 -31.50 0.21
C ALA A 333 1.32 -30.67 -0.95
N ASN A 334 0.94 -31.35 -2.04
CA ASN A 334 0.50 -30.77 -3.28
C ASN A 334 -0.86 -30.13 -3.03
N THR A 335 -0.89 -28.81 -3.18
CA THR A 335 -2.05 -27.94 -3.01
C THR A 335 -3.14 -28.19 -4.06
N GLU A 336 -2.86 -29.05 -5.05
CA GLU A 336 -3.76 -29.41 -6.12
C GLU A 336 -4.68 -30.58 -5.75
N ARG A 337 -5.98 -30.39 -6.01
CA ARG A 337 -7.01 -31.40 -5.75
C ARG A 337 -7.97 -31.49 -6.93
N GLU A 338 -8.55 -32.67 -7.10
CA GLU A 338 -9.59 -32.89 -8.10
C GLU A 338 -10.95 -32.42 -7.59
N CYS A 339 -11.61 -31.53 -8.36
CA CYS A 339 -12.94 -31.04 -8.03
C CYS A 339 -13.99 -32.17 -8.16
N PRO A 340 -14.80 -32.46 -7.12
CA PRO A 340 -15.78 -33.55 -7.15
C PRO A 340 -16.92 -33.29 -8.13
N MET A 341 -17.20 -32.01 -8.41
CA MET A 341 -18.29 -31.57 -9.28
C MET A 341 -17.95 -31.68 -10.76
N CYS A 342 -16.73 -31.30 -11.14
CA CYS A 342 -16.35 -31.15 -12.55
C CYS A 342 -15.03 -31.82 -12.95
N ARG A 343 -14.35 -32.50 -12.01
CA ARG A 343 -13.08 -33.24 -12.21
C ARG A 343 -11.88 -32.39 -12.62
N VAL A 344 -12.01 -31.06 -12.67
CA VAL A 344 -10.89 -30.14 -12.87
C VAL A 344 -9.95 -30.21 -11.69
N VAL A 345 -8.65 -30.35 -11.95
CA VAL A 345 -7.59 -30.37 -10.94
C VAL A 345 -7.04 -28.96 -10.76
N GLY A 346 -6.84 -28.53 -9.52
CA GLY A 346 -6.15 -27.28 -9.23
C GLY A 346 -6.13 -26.93 -7.75
N PRO A 347 -5.63 -25.73 -7.39
CA PRO A 347 -5.46 -25.33 -6.00
C PRO A 347 -6.77 -25.36 -5.21
N TYR A 348 -6.73 -25.97 -4.03
CA TYR A 348 -7.85 -26.01 -3.10
C TYR A 348 -7.52 -25.23 -1.82
N VAL A 349 -8.16 -24.08 -1.63
CA VAL A 349 -7.77 -23.11 -0.59
C VAL A 349 -8.99 -22.55 0.18
N PRO A 350 -8.81 -22.10 1.43
CA PRO A 350 -9.86 -21.39 2.15
C PRO A 350 -10.13 -20.03 1.52
N LEU A 351 -11.39 -19.60 1.56
CA LEU A 351 -11.81 -18.27 1.12
C LEU A 351 -11.79 -17.26 2.28
N TRP A 352 -11.30 -16.06 1.99
CA TRP A 352 -11.23 -14.94 2.93
C TRP A 352 -11.78 -13.68 2.28
N LEU A 353 -12.68 -12.95 2.92
CA LEU A 353 -13.14 -11.67 2.36
C LEU A 353 -12.02 -10.62 2.38
N GLY A 354 -11.96 -9.80 1.33
CA GLY A 354 -11.26 -8.53 1.35
C GLY A 354 -11.91 -7.61 2.36
N CYS A 355 -11.17 -7.21 3.39
CA CYS A 355 -11.66 -6.41 4.51
C CYS A 355 -11.20 -4.95 4.43
N GLU A 356 -10.22 -4.61 3.59
CA GLU A 356 -9.78 -3.22 3.44
C GLU A 356 -10.60 -2.51 2.35
N PRO A 357 -11.51 -1.58 2.70
CA PRO A 357 -12.38 -0.98 1.71
C PRO A 357 -11.65 -0.10 0.70
N ALA A 358 -10.51 0.50 1.08
CA ALA A 358 -9.73 1.36 0.19
C ALA A 358 -9.25 0.66 -1.09
N PHE A 359 -9.23 -0.67 -1.14
CA PHE A 359 -8.81 -1.44 -2.30
C PHE A 359 -9.94 -1.72 -3.30
N TYR A 360 -11.17 -1.33 -3.00
CA TYR A 360 -12.30 -1.55 -3.88
C TYR A 360 -12.46 -0.41 -4.88
N VAL A 361 -12.63 -0.75 -6.15
CA VAL A 361 -12.93 0.21 -7.24
C VAL A 361 -14.43 0.38 -7.48
N ASP A 362 -15.25 -0.43 -6.81
CA ASP A 362 -16.71 -0.48 -6.91
C ASP A 362 -17.33 -0.95 -5.57
N THR A 363 -18.66 -1.09 -5.54
CA THR A 363 -19.42 -1.55 -4.36
C THR A 363 -20.11 -2.90 -4.58
N GLY A 364 -19.73 -3.63 -5.63
CA GLY A 364 -20.37 -4.87 -6.07
C GLY A 364 -20.19 -6.06 -5.12
N ALA A 365 -21.00 -7.09 -5.32
CA ALA A 365 -20.99 -8.31 -4.50
C ALA A 365 -19.67 -9.11 -4.64
N PRO A 366 -19.18 -9.74 -3.56
CA PRO A 366 -17.89 -10.43 -3.56
C PRO A 366 -18.04 -11.83 -4.18
N THR A 367 -18.00 -11.86 -5.50
CA THR A 367 -18.33 -13.01 -6.36
C THR A 367 -17.10 -13.66 -7.00
N TYR A 368 -15.90 -13.11 -6.77
CA TYR A 368 -14.65 -13.61 -7.34
C TYR A 368 -13.57 -13.71 -6.27
N ALA A 369 -12.61 -14.62 -6.47
CA ALA A 369 -11.44 -14.77 -5.63
C ALA A 369 -10.13 -14.61 -6.41
N PHE A 370 -9.11 -14.03 -5.78
CA PHE A 370 -7.75 -13.99 -6.28
C PHE A 370 -7.09 -15.37 -6.26
N VAL A 371 -6.29 -15.67 -7.28
CA VAL A 371 -5.55 -16.92 -7.43
C VAL A 371 -4.06 -16.62 -7.23
N PRO A 372 -3.35 -17.32 -6.32
CA PRO A 372 -3.75 -18.54 -5.62
C PRO A 372 -4.33 -18.34 -4.20
N CYS A 373 -4.43 -17.11 -3.71
CA CYS A 373 -4.60 -16.87 -2.26
C CYS A 373 -6.04 -16.99 -1.71
N GLY A 374 -7.07 -17.05 -2.56
CA GLY A 374 -8.46 -17.20 -2.13
C GLY A 374 -9.08 -15.95 -1.49
N HIS A 375 -8.44 -14.77 -1.58
CA HIS A 375 -9.08 -13.52 -1.14
C HIS A 375 -10.23 -13.14 -2.08
N VAL A 376 -11.41 -12.91 -1.51
CA VAL A 376 -12.67 -12.69 -2.21
C VAL A 376 -13.00 -11.20 -2.28
N CYS A 377 -13.36 -10.74 -3.47
CA CYS A 377 -13.74 -9.36 -3.75
C CYS A 377 -14.73 -9.31 -4.92
N SER A 378 -15.16 -8.11 -5.32
CA SER A 378 -16.00 -7.91 -6.50
C SER A 378 -15.25 -8.25 -7.80
N GLU A 379 -16.01 -8.52 -8.87
CA GLU A 379 -15.46 -8.78 -10.20
C GLU A 379 -14.54 -7.66 -10.70
N LYS A 380 -15.00 -6.41 -10.57
CA LYS A 380 -14.30 -5.22 -11.06
C LYS A 380 -12.99 -5.02 -10.30
N SER A 381 -13.01 -5.21 -8.99
CA SER A 381 -11.81 -5.09 -8.15
C SER A 381 -10.79 -6.19 -8.42
N VAL A 382 -11.19 -7.46 -8.56
CA VAL A 382 -10.21 -8.52 -8.88
C VAL A 382 -9.59 -8.33 -10.26
N LYS A 383 -10.37 -7.85 -11.25
CA LYS A 383 -9.88 -7.55 -12.60
C LYS A 383 -8.84 -6.43 -12.55
N TYR A 384 -9.18 -5.30 -11.94
CA TYR A 384 -8.28 -4.17 -11.81
C TYR A 384 -6.94 -4.59 -11.21
N TRP A 385 -6.94 -5.18 -10.01
CA TRP A 385 -5.70 -5.55 -9.31
C TRP A 385 -4.89 -6.65 -10.00
N SER A 386 -5.54 -7.50 -10.80
CA SER A 386 -4.84 -8.54 -11.57
C SER A 386 -4.09 -7.98 -12.78
N GLU A 387 -4.41 -6.76 -13.21
CA GLU A 387 -3.72 -6.06 -14.28
C GLU A 387 -2.63 -5.11 -13.77
N ILE A 388 -2.57 -4.83 -12.46
CA ILE A 388 -1.59 -3.90 -11.88
C ILE A 388 -0.21 -4.56 -11.77
N PRO A 389 0.82 -4.07 -12.49
CA PRO A 389 2.16 -4.63 -12.41
C PRO A 389 2.88 -4.04 -11.20
N LEU A 390 2.90 -4.70 -10.03
CA LEU A 390 3.60 -4.18 -8.85
C LEU A 390 5.11 -4.47 -8.93
N PRO A 391 6.00 -3.54 -8.51
CA PRO A 391 7.44 -3.77 -8.51
C PRO A 391 7.83 -4.99 -7.68
N HIS A 392 8.69 -5.84 -8.25
CA HIS A 392 9.21 -7.04 -7.60
C HIS A 392 10.72 -7.20 -7.87
N GLY A 393 11.50 -7.29 -6.80
CA GLY A 393 12.95 -7.35 -6.89
C GLY A 393 13.53 -6.11 -7.58
N THR A 394 14.51 -6.31 -8.46
CA THR A 394 15.25 -5.20 -9.10
C THR A 394 14.78 -4.85 -10.51
N HIS A 395 14.03 -5.71 -11.18
CA HIS A 395 13.68 -5.53 -12.60
C HIS A 395 12.35 -6.17 -13.02
N ALA A 396 11.66 -6.87 -12.11
CA ALA A 396 10.43 -7.56 -12.43
C ALA A 396 9.21 -6.79 -11.93
N PHE A 397 8.08 -7.05 -12.58
CA PHE A 397 6.78 -6.53 -12.15
C PHE A 397 5.75 -7.65 -12.23
N HIS A 398 4.98 -7.82 -11.17
CA HIS A 398 3.96 -8.87 -11.09
C HIS A 398 2.69 -8.33 -10.44
N ALA A 399 1.54 -8.81 -10.89
CA ALA A 399 0.31 -8.57 -10.16
C ALA A 399 0.34 -9.33 -8.83
N ALA A 400 -0.19 -8.72 -7.78
CA ALA A 400 -0.31 -9.34 -6.46
C ALA A 400 -1.68 -9.01 -5.86
N CYS A 401 -2.17 -9.89 -4.99
CA CYS A 401 -3.37 -9.62 -4.22
C CYS A 401 -3.14 -8.38 -3.32
N PRO A 402 -3.97 -7.33 -3.39
CA PRO A 402 -3.78 -6.13 -2.57
C PRO A 402 -4.00 -6.42 -1.08
N PHE A 403 -4.72 -7.49 -0.74
CA PHE A 403 -5.04 -7.85 0.63
C PHE A 403 -3.93 -8.63 1.34
N CYS A 404 -3.12 -9.43 0.63
CA CYS A 404 -2.08 -10.27 1.25
C CYS A 404 -0.72 -10.26 0.55
N ALA A 405 -0.56 -9.47 -0.51
CA ALA A 405 0.65 -9.36 -1.33
C ALA A 405 1.15 -10.67 -1.95
N THR A 406 0.35 -11.75 -1.91
CA THR A 406 0.64 -12.97 -2.67
C THR A 406 0.62 -12.66 -4.15
N GLN A 407 1.70 -13.00 -4.85
CA GLN A 407 1.80 -12.88 -6.29
C GLN A 407 0.69 -13.69 -6.97
N LEU A 408 0.01 -13.07 -7.92
CA LEU A 408 -1.08 -13.70 -8.65
C LEU A 408 -0.54 -14.59 -9.76
N SER A 409 -1.31 -15.63 -10.11
CA SER A 409 -0.96 -16.50 -11.23
C SER A 409 -0.93 -15.72 -12.55
N PRO A 410 0.15 -15.81 -13.35
CA PRO A 410 0.25 -15.13 -14.65
C PRO A 410 -0.78 -15.60 -15.67
N THR A 411 -1.29 -16.83 -15.55
CA THR A 411 -2.25 -17.42 -16.50
C THR A 411 -3.70 -17.14 -16.12
N GLN A 412 -3.99 -17.08 -14.82
CA GLN A 412 -5.34 -16.84 -14.29
C GLN A 412 -5.23 -16.17 -12.92
N GLY A 413 -5.25 -14.83 -12.86
CA GLY A 413 -5.10 -14.08 -11.60
C GLY A 413 -6.32 -14.12 -10.68
N TYR A 414 -7.48 -14.52 -11.19
CA TYR A 414 -8.74 -14.60 -10.44
C TYR A 414 -9.68 -15.69 -10.96
N SER A 415 -10.65 -16.08 -10.12
CA SER A 415 -11.66 -17.10 -10.43
C SER A 415 -13.04 -16.68 -9.95
N LYS A 416 -14.07 -16.91 -10.78
CA LYS A 416 -15.48 -16.67 -10.42
C LYS A 416 -15.93 -17.74 -9.44
N LEU A 417 -16.55 -17.34 -8.33
CA LEU A 417 -17.05 -18.29 -7.33
C LEU A 417 -18.41 -18.86 -7.74
N ILE A 418 -18.54 -20.18 -7.57
CA ILE A 418 -19.75 -20.94 -7.86
C ILE A 418 -20.19 -21.61 -6.56
N PHE A 419 -21.12 -20.96 -5.87
CA PHE A 419 -21.77 -21.50 -4.67
C PHE A 419 -22.94 -22.41 -5.08
N GLN A 420 -23.18 -23.47 -4.31
CA GLN A 420 -24.42 -24.24 -4.42
C GLN A 420 -25.47 -23.66 -3.47
N GLY A 421 -26.71 -23.55 -3.95
CA GLY A 421 -27.84 -23.16 -3.13
C GLY A 421 -28.39 -24.34 -2.30
N PRO A 422 -29.38 -24.09 -1.43
CA PRO A 422 -30.21 -25.14 -0.87
C PRO A 422 -30.83 -25.98 -1.98
N VAL A 423 -30.90 -27.30 -1.78
CA VAL A 423 -31.70 -28.18 -2.64
C VAL A 423 -33.15 -28.05 -2.17
N ASP A 424 -34.06 -27.68 -3.07
CA ASP A 424 -35.50 -27.57 -2.80
C ASP A 424 -36.14 -28.90 -2.36
#